data_AF-A0A4R8T2W0-F1
#
_entry.id   AF-A0A4R8T2W0-F1
#
_cell.length_a   1.000
_cell.length_b   1.000
_cell.length_c   1.000
_cell.angle_alpha   90.00
_cell.angle_beta   90.00
_cell.angle_gamma   90.00
#
_symmetry.space_group_name_H-M   'P 1'
#
loop_
_entity.id
_entity.type
_entity.pdbx_description
1 polymer ?
#
loop_
_entity_poly.entity_id
_entity_poly.type
_entity_poly.pdbx_seq_one_letter_code
_entity_poly.pdbx_strand_id
1 'polypeptide(L)'
;MLPERLRIKEDWKLLYSLEQDGASLATLYQKAAILQGRRVGFVLVVRDDAGGTFGAYLSEYPHPAPKYFGNGECFLWRASTLACLPLPPSADTTNLTRCTTVASPIRSTFSPVDRRQPSPAPSESIRFKAFPYSGINDYYINCEARFLSVGAGDGHYGLWLDDSLDRGHSGRSHTFGNEPLSDEGEKFGVLGVELWVLGA
;
A
#
# COMPACT_ATOMS: atom_id res chain seq x y z
N MET A 1 9.47 7.29 1.11
CA MET A 1 9.86 8.72 1.14
C MET A 1 10.25 9.09 -0.27
N LEU A 2 9.72 10.17 -0.85
CA LEU A 2 10.11 10.56 -2.22
C LEU A 2 11.44 11.35 -2.21
N PRO A 3 12.38 11.08 -3.14
CA PRO A 3 13.60 11.87 -3.30
C PRO A 3 13.30 13.36 -3.44
N GLU A 4 14.10 14.22 -2.81
CA GLU A 4 13.74 15.65 -2.67
C GLU A 4 13.60 16.39 -4.01
N ARG A 5 14.33 15.95 -5.04
CA ARG A 5 14.19 16.44 -6.42
C ARG A 5 12.77 16.32 -6.98
N LEU A 6 11.99 15.35 -6.50
CA LEU A 6 10.61 15.06 -6.93
C LEU A 6 9.55 15.74 -6.03
N ARG A 7 9.96 16.39 -4.92
CA ARG A 7 9.06 17.10 -3.99
C ARG A 7 8.80 18.56 -4.41
N ILE A 8 9.38 19.01 -5.52
CA ILE A 8 9.37 20.41 -5.98
C ILE A 8 8.35 20.63 -7.13
N LYS A 9 7.90 19.54 -7.77
CA LYS A 9 6.81 19.52 -8.76
C LYS A 9 5.99 18.25 -8.58
N GLU A 10 4.75 18.39 -8.11
CA GLU A 10 3.82 17.28 -7.88
C GLU A 10 3.12 16.84 -9.19
N ASP A 11 3.85 16.86 -10.30
CA ASP A 11 3.41 16.42 -11.62
C ASP A 11 3.41 14.88 -11.68
N TRP A 12 2.43 14.27 -11.00
CA TRP A 12 2.13 12.83 -11.06
C TRP A 12 1.31 12.52 -12.32
N LYS A 13 1.73 11.51 -13.09
CA LYS A 13 0.99 11.07 -14.29
C LYS A 13 0.86 9.55 -14.34
N LEU A 14 -0.35 9.06 -14.52
CA LEU A 14 -0.61 7.66 -14.84
C LEU A 14 -0.06 7.35 -16.24
N LEU A 15 0.78 6.32 -16.35
CA LEU A 15 1.25 5.79 -17.64
C LEU A 15 0.43 4.58 -18.04
N TYR A 16 0.35 3.61 -17.14
CA TYR A 16 -0.28 2.31 -17.36
C TYR A 16 -1.24 2.01 -16.22
N SER A 17 -2.43 1.48 -16.54
CA SER A 17 -3.34 0.85 -15.58
C SER A 17 -3.92 -0.42 -16.18
N LEU A 18 -3.90 -1.52 -15.42
CA LEU A 18 -4.41 -2.83 -15.82
C LEU A 18 -5.87 -2.77 -16.29
N GLU A 19 -6.69 -1.91 -15.68
CA GLU A 19 -8.10 -1.70 -16.04
C GLU A 19 -8.27 -0.97 -17.40
N GLN A 20 -7.32 -0.09 -17.76
CA GLN A 20 -7.40 0.76 -18.95
C GLN A 20 -6.67 0.16 -20.16
N ASP A 21 -5.59 -0.59 -19.92
CA ASP A 21 -4.62 -1.02 -20.93
C ASP A 21 -4.59 -2.54 -21.14
N GLY A 22 -5.33 -3.29 -20.32
CA GLY A 22 -5.37 -4.74 -20.35
C GLY A 22 -4.20 -5.40 -19.61
N ALA A 23 -4.43 -6.61 -19.14
CA ALA A 23 -3.53 -7.39 -18.30
C ALA A 23 -2.31 -7.91 -19.10
N SER A 24 -1.29 -7.07 -19.30
CA SER A 24 -0.04 -7.46 -19.95
C SER A 24 1.17 -6.62 -19.55
N LEU A 25 2.18 -7.29 -19.00
CA LEU A 25 3.49 -6.71 -18.67
C LEU A 25 4.22 -6.15 -19.92
N ALA A 26 3.99 -6.73 -21.10
CA ALA A 26 4.55 -6.20 -22.35
C ALA A 26 3.99 -4.80 -22.69
N THR A 27 2.69 -4.55 -22.45
CA THR A 27 2.07 -3.23 -22.62
C THR A 27 2.63 -2.22 -21.62
N LEU A 28 2.83 -2.64 -20.37
CA LEU A 28 3.46 -1.82 -19.32
C LEU A 28 4.87 -1.37 -19.75
N TYR A 29 5.72 -2.28 -20.23
CA TYR A 29 7.06 -1.96 -20.73
C TYR A 29 7.03 -1.02 -21.95
N GLN A 30 6.13 -1.26 -22.92
CA GLN A 30 5.98 -0.39 -24.10
C GLN A 30 5.60 1.04 -23.73
N LYS A 31 4.69 1.22 -22.76
CA LYS A 31 4.33 2.54 -22.25
C LYS A 31 5.44 3.21 -21.44
N ALA A 32 6.17 2.44 -20.62
CA ALA A 32 7.29 2.96 -19.84
C ALA A 32 8.45 3.47 -20.74
N ALA A 33 8.70 2.81 -21.88
CA ALA A 33 9.75 3.17 -22.83
C ALA A 33 9.62 4.58 -23.42
N ILE A 34 8.43 5.20 -23.42
CA ILE A 34 8.19 6.60 -23.84
C ILE A 34 9.03 7.59 -23.01
N LEU A 35 9.47 7.18 -21.81
CA LEU A 35 10.26 8.00 -20.88
C LEU A 35 11.71 7.53 -20.73
N GLN A 36 12.18 6.63 -21.59
CA GLN A 36 13.57 6.17 -21.62
C GLN A 36 14.55 7.36 -21.65
N GLY A 37 15.55 7.34 -20.77
CA GLY A 37 16.56 8.40 -20.65
C GLY A 37 16.10 9.69 -19.94
N ARG A 38 14.83 9.84 -19.55
CA ARG A 38 14.36 10.98 -18.75
C ARG A 38 14.67 10.77 -17.26
N ARG A 39 15.10 11.82 -16.54
CA ARG A 39 15.42 11.77 -15.08
C ARG A 39 14.19 11.81 -14.16
N VAL A 40 13.12 11.12 -14.56
CA VAL A 40 11.88 10.95 -13.78
C VAL A 40 12.07 9.90 -12.67
N GLY A 41 11.03 9.64 -11.88
CA GLY A 41 10.93 8.46 -11.02
C GLY A 41 9.57 7.79 -11.21
N PHE A 42 9.44 6.50 -10.93
CA PHE A 42 8.20 5.76 -11.15
C PHE A 42 7.65 5.18 -9.84
N VAL A 43 6.33 5.09 -9.72
CA VAL A 43 5.66 4.32 -8.65
C VAL A 43 4.87 3.19 -9.29
N LEU A 44 5.25 1.97 -8.98
CA LEU A 44 4.44 0.79 -9.22
C LEU A 44 3.48 0.64 -8.04
N VAL A 45 2.18 0.60 -8.34
CA VAL A 45 1.09 0.34 -7.38
C VAL A 45 0.49 -1.02 -7.74
N VAL A 46 0.25 -1.85 -6.74
CA VAL A 46 -0.40 -3.15 -6.82
C VAL A 46 -1.52 -3.18 -5.78
N ARG A 47 -2.68 -3.70 -6.17
CA ARG A 47 -3.79 -4.02 -5.27
C ARG A 47 -4.05 -5.53 -5.33
N ASP A 48 -4.06 -6.18 -4.16
CA ASP A 48 -4.38 -7.60 -4.03
C ASP A 48 -5.89 -7.85 -3.83
N ASP A 49 -6.29 -9.12 -3.79
CA ASP A 49 -7.65 -9.60 -3.56
C ASP A 49 -8.11 -9.49 -2.09
N ALA A 50 -7.19 -9.37 -1.13
CA ALA A 50 -7.49 -8.97 0.24
C ALA A 50 -7.77 -7.46 0.41
N GLY A 51 -7.55 -6.64 -0.62
CA GLY A 51 -7.70 -5.18 -0.59
C GLY A 51 -6.49 -4.42 -0.04
N GLY A 52 -5.39 -5.10 0.24
CA GLY A 52 -4.08 -4.50 0.50
C GLY A 52 -3.59 -3.71 -0.71
N THR A 53 -2.91 -2.58 -0.47
CA THR A 53 -2.32 -1.75 -1.53
C THR A 53 -0.84 -1.52 -1.25
N PHE A 54 0.02 -1.96 -2.14
CA PHE A 54 1.47 -1.94 -1.95
C PHE A 54 2.21 -1.76 -3.27
N GLY A 55 3.54 -1.75 -3.24
CA GLY A 55 4.33 -1.71 -4.46
C GLY A 55 5.74 -1.21 -4.25
N ALA A 56 6.24 -0.49 -5.25
CA ALA A 56 7.61 -0.03 -5.34
C ALA A 56 7.70 1.42 -5.82
N TYR A 57 8.75 2.12 -5.42
CA TYR A 57 9.30 3.24 -6.18
C TYR A 57 10.52 2.74 -6.96
N LEU A 58 10.57 3.07 -8.26
CA LEU A 58 11.64 2.70 -9.18
C LEU A 58 12.39 3.96 -9.62
N SER A 59 13.71 3.94 -9.53
CA SER A 59 14.59 5.04 -9.95
C SER A 59 14.75 5.14 -11.48
N GLU A 60 14.31 4.11 -12.21
CA GLU A 60 14.45 3.94 -13.66
C GLU A 60 13.18 3.29 -14.22
N TYR A 61 12.94 3.42 -15.51
CA TYR A 61 11.75 2.90 -16.17
C TYR A 61 11.79 1.35 -16.22
N PRO A 62 10.69 0.64 -15.95
CA PRO A 62 10.68 -0.82 -16.06
C PRO A 62 10.84 -1.23 -17.53
N HIS A 63 11.86 -2.03 -17.84
CA HIS A 63 12.10 -2.60 -19.17
C HIS A 63 12.87 -3.92 -19.07
N PRO A 64 12.75 -4.85 -20.03
CA PRO A 64 13.53 -6.08 -20.05
C PRO A 64 15.05 -5.81 -20.05
N ALA A 65 15.81 -6.49 -19.19
CA ALA A 65 17.24 -6.31 -19.05
C ALA A 65 17.94 -7.64 -18.67
N PRO A 66 19.18 -7.89 -19.14
CA PRO A 66 19.93 -9.12 -18.81
C PRO A 66 20.58 -9.10 -17.42
N LYS A 67 20.30 -8.09 -16.60
CA LYS A 67 20.88 -7.86 -15.26
C LYS A 67 19.98 -6.91 -14.46
N TYR A 68 20.17 -6.90 -13.15
CA TYR A 68 19.53 -5.92 -12.27
C TYR A 68 19.97 -4.48 -12.63
N PHE A 69 19.04 -3.54 -12.47
CA PHE A 69 19.21 -2.10 -12.76
C PHE A 69 18.47 -1.24 -11.71
N GLY A 70 18.53 0.09 -11.86
CA GLY A 70 18.10 1.05 -10.84
C GLY A 70 19.22 1.45 -9.86
N ASN A 71 18.85 2.13 -8.77
CA ASN A 71 19.79 2.64 -7.77
C ASN A 71 19.19 2.60 -6.33
N GLY A 72 19.98 3.02 -5.33
CA GLY A 72 19.59 3.07 -3.93
C GLY A 72 18.48 4.06 -3.54
N GLU A 73 17.90 4.82 -4.48
CA GLU A 73 16.64 5.54 -4.26
C GLU A 73 15.42 4.62 -4.34
N CYS A 74 15.54 3.43 -4.95
CA CYS A 74 14.48 2.42 -4.98
C CYS A 74 14.05 2.03 -3.56
N PHE A 75 12.75 1.81 -3.37
CA PHE A 75 12.19 1.31 -2.09
C PHE A 75 10.88 0.55 -2.33
N LEU A 76 10.60 -0.44 -1.47
CA LEU A 76 9.28 -1.07 -1.40
C LEU A 76 8.39 -0.34 -0.40
N TRP A 77 7.07 -0.44 -0.56
CA TRP A 77 6.12 0.16 0.37
C TRP A 77 4.82 -0.64 0.44
N ARG A 78 4.10 -0.54 1.56
CA ARG A 78 2.73 -1.06 1.73
C ARG A 78 1.85 -0.10 2.51
N ALA A 79 0.56 -0.09 2.19
CA ALA A 79 -0.48 0.69 2.82
C ALA A 79 -1.67 -0.23 3.14
N SER A 80 -1.99 -0.36 4.43
CA SER A 80 -3.17 -1.09 4.90
C SER A 80 -4.18 -0.12 5.49
N THR A 81 -5.45 -0.20 5.09
CA THR A 81 -6.57 0.54 5.67
C THR A 81 -6.95 -0.09 7.02
N LEU A 82 -6.70 0.62 8.11
CA LEU A 82 -7.14 0.20 9.44
C LEU A 82 -8.59 0.62 9.62
N ALA A 83 -9.50 -0.34 9.45
CA ALA A 83 -10.84 -0.24 9.99
C ALA A 83 -10.74 -0.11 11.53
N CYS A 84 -11.35 0.93 12.09
CA CYS A 84 -11.39 1.10 13.53
C CYS A 84 -12.30 0.03 14.14
N LEU A 85 -11.72 -0.95 14.86
CA LEU A 85 -12.50 -1.96 15.56
C LEU A 85 -13.46 -1.26 16.53
N PRO A 86 -14.75 -1.68 16.60
CA PRO A 86 -15.65 -1.15 17.60
C PRO A 86 -15.07 -1.43 18.99
N LEU A 87 -15.09 -0.42 19.86
CA LEU A 87 -14.63 -0.56 21.23
C LEU A 87 -15.30 -1.79 21.88
N PRO A 88 -14.55 -2.64 22.60
CA PRO A 88 -15.18 -3.74 23.34
C PRO A 88 -16.22 -3.13 24.29
N PRO A 89 -17.43 -3.71 24.39
CA PRO A 89 -18.48 -3.15 25.22
C PRO A 89 -17.96 -3.04 26.66
N SER A 90 -17.92 -1.82 27.19
CA SER A 90 -17.51 -1.55 28.56
C SER A 90 -18.29 -2.47 29.50
N ALA A 91 -17.58 -3.28 30.28
CA ALA A 91 -18.21 -4.26 31.14
C ALA A 91 -19.03 -3.56 32.23
N ASP A 92 -20.35 -3.50 32.05
CA ASP A 92 -21.31 -2.94 32.99
C ASP A 92 -21.19 -3.66 34.35
N THR A 93 -20.41 -3.07 35.25
CA THR A 93 -20.19 -3.59 36.62
C THR A 93 -21.43 -3.28 37.45
N THR A 94 -22.46 -4.07 37.17
CA THR A 94 -23.81 -3.90 37.68
C THR A 94 -23.88 -4.27 39.16
N ASN A 95 -24.46 -3.35 39.95
CA ASN A 95 -24.85 -3.50 41.36
C ASN A 95 -23.72 -3.75 42.39
N LEU A 96 -23.43 -2.71 43.18
CA LEU A 96 -23.08 -2.88 44.59
C LEU A 96 -23.92 -1.91 45.44
N THR A 97 -24.89 -2.49 46.17
CA THR A 97 -26.01 -1.76 46.78
C THR A 97 -25.63 -1.03 48.06
N ARG A 98 -25.99 0.26 48.20
CA ARG A 98 -26.23 0.87 49.52
C ARG A 98 -27.27 1.99 49.48
N CYS A 99 -28.49 1.66 49.89
CA CYS A 99 -29.59 2.62 50.01
C CYS A 99 -29.74 3.11 51.46
N THR A 100 -29.92 4.41 51.65
CA THR A 100 -30.58 5.00 52.85
C THR A 100 -31.29 6.30 52.45
N THR A 101 -32.64 6.27 52.42
CA THR A 101 -33.59 7.31 52.88
C THR A 101 -33.17 8.80 52.78
N VAL A 102 -33.88 9.75 52.15
CA VAL A 102 -35.32 9.91 51.76
C VAL A 102 -35.40 10.93 50.58
N ALA A 103 -36.52 11.33 49.91
CA ALA A 103 -37.98 11.14 50.00
C ALA A 103 -38.65 11.26 48.59
N SER A 104 -39.99 11.32 48.53
CA SER A 104 -40.83 11.39 47.30
C SER A 104 -42.08 12.27 47.55
N PRO A 105 -42.92 12.62 46.54
CA PRO A 105 -42.61 13.02 45.16
C PRO A 105 -43.35 14.33 44.73
N ILE A 106 -42.92 15.01 43.66
CA ILE A 106 -43.74 16.04 42.97
C ILE A 106 -43.74 15.80 41.44
N ARG A 107 -44.87 16.15 40.81
CA ARG A 107 -45.26 15.89 39.42
C ARG A 107 -44.35 16.52 38.34
N SER A 108 -43.90 15.67 37.43
CA SER A 108 -43.92 15.81 35.95
C SER A 108 -43.87 17.21 35.31
N THR A 109 -42.79 17.44 34.55
CA THR A 109 -42.81 18.28 33.34
C THR A 109 -42.04 17.54 32.23
N PHE A 110 -42.57 17.52 31.00
CA PHE A 110 -41.91 16.86 29.85
C PHE A 110 -40.89 17.79 29.19
N SER A 111 -39.68 17.29 28.92
CA SER A 111 -38.64 17.95 28.11
C SER A 111 -37.94 16.95 27.17
N PRO A 112 -38.49 16.66 25.97
CA PRO A 112 -37.99 15.61 25.09
C PRO A 112 -37.05 16.16 23.98
N VAL A 113 -35.88 16.70 24.36
CA VAL A 113 -34.81 17.04 23.40
C VAL A 113 -33.43 16.68 23.97
N ASP A 114 -33.21 15.39 24.25
CA ASP A 114 -31.84 14.90 24.34
C ASP A 114 -31.29 14.78 22.91
N ARG A 115 -30.26 15.57 22.60
CA ARG A 115 -29.68 15.59 21.25
C ARG A 115 -28.86 14.33 21.10
N ARG A 116 -29.41 13.32 20.39
CA ARG A 116 -28.63 12.20 19.83
C ARG A 116 -27.51 12.77 18.97
N GLN A 117 -26.35 12.95 19.59
CA GLN A 117 -25.11 13.30 18.93
C GLN A 117 -24.78 12.12 18.01
N PRO A 118 -24.77 12.29 16.68
CA PRO A 118 -24.34 11.21 15.81
C PRO A 118 -22.89 10.90 16.18
N SER A 119 -22.64 9.67 16.63
CA SER A 119 -21.28 9.18 16.84
C SER A 119 -20.48 9.44 15.57
N PRO A 120 -19.28 10.04 15.64
CA PRO A 120 -18.48 10.29 14.44
C PRO A 120 -18.30 8.97 13.70
N ALA A 121 -18.55 8.99 12.39
CA ALA A 121 -18.34 7.81 11.55
C ALA A 121 -16.89 7.32 11.73
N PRO A 122 -16.64 5.99 11.72
CA PRO A 122 -15.30 5.46 11.93
C PRO A 122 -14.35 6.03 10.89
N SER A 123 -13.42 6.87 11.32
CA SER A 123 -12.41 7.44 10.45
C SER A 123 -11.42 6.35 10.05
N GLU A 124 -11.53 5.86 8.82
CA GLU A 124 -10.52 4.97 8.23
C GLU A 124 -9.14 5.62 8.32
N SER A 125 -8.14 4.87 8.79
CA SER A 125 -6.79 5.37 8.93
C SER A 125 -5.82 4.51 8.11
N ILE A 126 -5.11 5.15 7.18
CA ILE A 126 -4.16 4.47 6.30
C ILE A 126 -2.82 4.31 7.03
N ARG A 127 -2.42 3.08 7.32
CA ARG A 127 -1.08 2.78 7.83
C ARG A 127 -0.12 2.55 6.66
N PHE A 128 0.73 3.54 6.40
CA PHE A 128 1.82 3.42 5.41
C PHE A 128 3.12 2.93 6.06
N LYS A 129 3.79 1.95 5.44
CA LYS A 129 5.14 1.46 5.79
C LYS A 129 6.01 1.44 4.53
N ALA A 130 7.21 2.01 4.60
CA ALA A 130 8.21 1.95 3.53
C ALA A 130 9.45 1.16 3.99
N PHE A 131 10.10 0.52 3.01
CA PHE A 131 11.26 -0.33 3.16
C PHE A 131 12.38 0.22 2.24
N PRO A 132 13.22 1.14 2.75
CA PRO A 132 14.29 1.75 1.96
C PRO A 132 15.41 0.76 1.65
N TYR A 133 16.32 1.12 0.75
CA TYR A 133 17.50 0.32 0.44
C TYR A 133 18.34 -0.01 1.69
N SER A 134 18.72 -1.28 1.85
CA SER A 134 19.47 -1.80 3.00
C SER A 134 20.98 -1.60 2.93
N GLY A 135 21.53 -1.35 1.73
CA GLY A 135 22.98 -1.36 1.48
C GLY A 135 23.60 -2.75 1.28
N ILE A 136 22.81 -3.83 1.27
CA ILE A 136 23.34 -5.21 1.27
C ILE A 136 23.65 -5.74 -0.15
N ASN A 137 22.85 -5.39 -1.17
CA ASN A 137 23.06 -5.83 -2.55
C ASN A 137 22.38 -4.90 -3.57
N ASP A 138 22.92 -4.81 -4.78
CA ASP A 138 22.38 -3.95 -5.85
C ASP A 138 21.24 -4.60 -6.67
N TYR A 139 20.48 -5.54 -6.09
CA TYR A 139 19.40 -6.27 -6.79
C TYR A 139 18.07 -5.49 -6.79
N TYR A 140 18.10 -4.21 -7.16
CA TYR A 140 16.96 -3.28 -7.03
C TYR A 140 15.78 -3.66 -7.92
N ILE A 141 15.99 -3.80 -9.23
CA ILE A 141 14.94 -4.09 -10.23
C ILE A 141 15.47 -5.15 -11.18
N ASN A 142 14.72 -6.24 -11.40
CA ASN A 142 14.90 -7.14 -12.55
C ASN A 142 13.60 -7.23 -13.35
N CYS A 143 13.71 -7.31 -14.66
CA CYS A 143 12.59 -7.28 -15.59
C CYS A 143 12.91 -8.20 -16.76
N GLU A 144 12.02 -9.15 -17.01
CA GLU A 144 12.15 -10.17 -18.04
C GLU A 144 10.88 -10.24 -18.87
N ALA A 145 10.92 -10.95 -20.00
CA ALA A 145 9.76 -11.11 -20.86
C ALA A 145 8.61 -11.92 -20.19
N ARG A 146 8.83 -12.52 -19.01
CA ARG A 146 7.90 -13.39 -18.28
C ARG A 146 7.52 -12.90 -16.87
N PHE A 147 8.23 -11.91 -16.33
CA PHE A 147 7.94 -11.34 -15.00
C PHE A 147 8.66 -10.01 -14.76
N LEU A 148 8.17 -9.24 -13.79
CA LEU A 148 8.84 -8.09 -13.19
C LEU A 148 9.12 -8.38 -11.71
N SER A 149 10.27 -7.97 -11.20
CA SER A 149 10.61 -8.10 -9.78
C SER A 149 11.39 -6.91 -9.24
N VAL A 150 11.20 -6.60 -7.96
CA VAL A 150 11.80 -5.48 -7.26
C VAL A 150 12.34 -5.95 -5.90
N GLY A 151 13.65 -5.88 -5.73
CA GLY A 151 14.39 -6.39 -4.57
C GLY A 151 14.54 -7.91 -4.58
N ALA A 152 15.74 -8.40 -4.29
CA ALA A 152 16.01 -9.83 -4.22
C ALA A 152 17.01 -10.21 -3.12
N GLY A 153 17.03 -11.49 -2.77
CA GLY A 153 18.09 -12.08 -1.98
C GLY A 153 17.71 -13.46 -1.47
N ASP A 154 18.67 -14.38 -1.47
CA ASP A 154 18.48 -15.76 -0.98
C ASP A 154 17.28 -16.46 -1.64
N GLY A 155 17.17 -16.36 -2.96
CA GLY A 155 16.08 -16.94 -3.77
C GLY A 155 14.73 -16.20 -3.72
N HIS A 156 14.53 -15.27 -2.79
CA HIS A 156 13.27 -14.56 -2.60
C HIS A 156 13.27 -13.18 -3.27
N TYR A 157 12.08 -12.75 -3.72
CA TYR A 157 11.82 -11.40 -4.26
C TYR A 157 11.00 -10.58 -3.27
N GLY A 158 11.32 -9.29 -3.12
CA GLY A 158 10.57 -8.38 -2.25
C GLY A 158 9.20 -8.03 -2.84
N LEU A 159 9.15 -7.88 -4.16
CA LEU A 159 7.94 -7.89 -4.98
C LEU A 159 8.25 -8.61 -6.31
N TRP A 160 7.31 -9.41 -6.80
CA TRP A 160 7.36 -10.10 -8.08
C TRP A 160 5.94 -10.16 -8.68
N LEU A 161 5.82 -10.00 -9.99
CA LEU A 161 4.56 -10.06 -10.75
C LEU A 161 4.80 -10.82 -12.08
N ASP A 162 3.84 -11.63 -12.52
CA ASP A 162 3.95 -12.39 -13.77
C ASP A 162 3.65 -11.55 -15.04
N ASP A 163 3.76 -12.15 -16.24
CA ASP A 163 3.53 -11.41 -17.48
C ASP A 163 2.06 -11.10 -17.78
N SER A 164 1.15 -11.88 -17.22
CA SER A 164 -0.30 -11.61 -17.22
C SER A 164 -0.67 -10.50 -16.24
N LEU A 165 0.15 -10.22 -15.23
CA LEU A 165 -0.16 -9.33 -14.11
C LEU A 165 -1.42 -9.76 -13.32
N ASP A 166 -1.68 -11.07 -13.26
CA ASP A 166 -2.81 -11.67 -12.53
C ASP A 166 -2.40 -12.31 -11.19
N ARG A 167 -1.11 -12.60 -11.00
CA ARG A 167 -0.52 -13.18 -9.79
C ARG A 167 0.76 -12.44 -9.40
N GLY A 168 0.99 -12.35 -8.09
CA GLY A 168 2.26 -11.85 -7.57
C GLY A 168 2.82 -12.67 -6.41
N HIS A 169 4.05 -12.34 -6.05
CA HIS A 169 4.77 -12.92 -4.93
C HIS A 169 5.53 -11.82 -4.16
N SER A 170 5.59 -11.93 -2.83
CA SER A 170 6.32 -11.00 -1.98
C SER A 170 6.87 -11.71 -0.74
N GLY A 171 8.17 -12.04 -0.77
CA GLY A 171 8.90 -12.57 0.38
C GLY A 171 9.77 -11.52 1.04
N ARG A 172 10.60 -11.93 2.01
CA ARG A 172 11.65 -11.07 2.58
C ARG A 172 12.80 -10.93 1.59
N SER A 173 13.14 -9.71 1.15
CA SER A 173 14.35 -9.46 0.34
C SER A 173 15.50 -8.89 1.17
N HIS A 174 16.72 -9.25 0.79
CA HIS A 174 17.93 -8.66 1.37
C HIS A 174 18.16 -7.21 0.88
N THR A 175 17.72 -6.85 -0.34
CA THR A 175 17.83 -5.49 -0.89
C THR A 175 17.12 -4.44 -0.05
N PHE A 176 15.93 -4.75 0.50
CA PHE A 176 15.11 -3.76 1.22
C PHE A 176 14.83 -4.11 2.69
N GLY A 177 15.30 -5.27 3.17
CA GLY A 177 14.97 -5.78 4.51
C GLY A 177 13.46 -5.91 4.74
N ASN A 178 12.70 -6.08 3.66
CA ASN A 178 11.24 -6.02 3.71
C ASN A 178 10.62 -7.28 4.33
N GLU A 179 9.35 -7.15 4.62
CA GLU A 179 8.44 -8.26 4.96
C GLU A 179 7.47 -8.44 3.79
N PRO A 180 6.74 -9.58 3.68
CA PRO A 180 5.67 -9.72 2.72
C PRO A 180 4.76 -8.48 2.69
N LEU A 181 4.51 -7.99 1.47
CA LEU A 181 3.81 -6.72 1.24
C LEU A 181 2.29 -6.86 1.25
N SER A 182 1.79 -8.00 0.78
CA SER A 182 0.39 -8.41 0.96
C SER A 182 0.17 -8.89 2.40
N ASP A 183 -1.03 -8.65 2.92
CA ASP A 183 -1.46 -9.21 4.20
C ASP A 183 -2.03 -10.65 4.06
N GLU A 184 -2.14 -11.20 2.82
CA GLU A 184 -2.42 -12.63 2.58
C GLU A 184 -1.20 -13.53 2.84
N GLY A 185 0.00 -13.01 2.67
CA GLY A 185 1.27 -13.73 2.79
C GLY A 185 2.17 -13.57 1.57
N GLU A 186 2.91 -14.62 1.23
CA GLU A 186 3.96 -14.54 0.19
C GLU A 186 3.44 -14.64 -1.24
N LYS A 187 2.19 -15.03 -1.45
CA LYS A 187 1.50 -15.11 -2.75
C LYS A 187 0.14 -14.46 -2.63
N PHE A 188 -0.28 -13.76 -3.67
CA PHE A 188 -1.52 -12.99 -3.72
C PHE A 188 -2.06 -12.96 -5.16
N GLY A 189 -3.38 -12.85 -5.32
CA GLY A 189 -4.01 -12.47 -6.57
C GLY A 189 -3.83 -10.98 -6.84
N VAL A 190 -3.89 -10.56 -8.10
CA VAL A 190 -3.73 -9.16 -8.49
C VAL A 190 -5.03 -8.62 -9.05
N LEU A 191 -5.69 -7.73 -8.32
CA LEU A 191 -6.90 -7.03 -8.77
C LEU A 191 -6.59 -5.77 -9.58
N GLY A 192 -5.39 -5.20 -9.45
CA GLY A 192 -4.99 -4.03 -10.21
C GLY A 192 -3.50 -3.73 -10.12
N VAL A 193 -2.95 -3.25 -11.24
CA VAL A 193 -1.58 -2.73 -11.34
C VAL A 193 -1.62 -1.37 -12.00
N GLU A 194 -0.96 -0.38 -11.42
CA GLU A 194 -0.77 0.94 -12.01
C GLU A 194 0.72 1.31 -12.02
N LEU A 195 1.17 1.96 -13.09
CA LEU A 195 2.48 2.58 -13.17
C LEU A 195 2.31 4.09 -13.32
N TRP A 196 2.67 4.81 -12.26
CA TRP A 196 2.71 6.27 -12.20
C TRP A 196 4.12 6.76 -12.45
N VAL A 197 4.26 7.97 -12.99
CA VAL A 197 5.52 8.69 -13.10
C VAL A 197 5.45 10.03 -12.36
N LEU A 198 6.60 10.43 -11.80
CA LEU A 198 6.84 11.66 -11.06
C LEU A 198 7.79 12.59 -11.84
N GLY A 199 7.37 13.84 -12.03
CA GLY A 199 8.21 14.88 -12.66
C GLY A 199 8.39 14.74 -14.18
N ALA A 200 7.35 14.24 -14.86
CA ALA A 200 7.33 13.94 -16.29
C ALA A 200 6.93 15.12 -17.20
#